data_AF-A0A916D3Z7-F1
#
_entry.id   AF-A0A916D3Z7-F1
#
_cell.length_a   1.000
_cell.length_b   1.000
_cell.length_c   1.000
_cell.angle_alpha   90.00
_cell.angle_beta   90.00
_cell.angle_gamma   90.00
#
_symmetry.space_group_name_H-M   'P 1'
#
loop_
_entity.id
_entity.type
_entity.pdbx_description
1 polymer ?
#
loop_
_entity_poly.entity_id
_entity_poly.type
_entity_poly.pdbx_seq_one_letter_code
_entity_poly.pdbx_strand_id
1 'polypeptide(L)'
;MRRLFALTAILLALWAVLIGVVRLGAGMRPSRFAAMFTLPDGSACPVLCILGVMPGETPFEWIIPILRQHPLSAGTNIHEQYGIIRADGPQFSFSALMDKDGRAGAVSLSFESTSGVVEPMDGASVGFMVAKLGSPQRLQLTRRRSQTVRLFYPSRGIVLSSNLSTTRLQSRDRLSFVGFSTLPVFVDTWRGIMLSTAGWQGYRDLRPLVMTAGYP
;
A
#
# COMPACT_ATOMS: atom_id res chain seq x y z
N MET A 1 50.41 -1.96 -32.64
CA MET A 1 49.03 -1.44 -32.70
C MET A 1 47.97 -2.51 -32.52
N ARG A 2 47.97 -3.62 -33.28
CA ARG A 2 46.94 -4.68 -33.20
C ARG A 2 46.70 -5.25 -31.79
N ARG A 3 47.75 -5.42 -30.98
CA ARG A 3 47.64 -5.86 -29.57
C ARG A 3 46.94 -4.84 -28.66
N LEU A 4 47.13 -3.55 -28.90
CA LEU A 4 46.46 -2.49 -28.13
C LEU A 4 44.96 -2.47 -28.44
N PHE A 5 44.58 -2.60 -29.72
CA PHE A 5 43.16 -2.71 -30.10
C PHE A 5 42.47 -3.95 -29.53
N ALA A 6 43.17 -5.09 -29.46
CA ALA A 6 42.62 -6.29 -28.85
C ALA A 6 42.39 -6.09 -27.34
N LEU A 7 43.33 -5.47 -26.63
CA LEU A 7 43.19 -5.18 -25.20
C LEU A 7 42.06 -4.19 -24.91
N THR A 8 41.93 -3.13 -25.71
CA THR A 8 40.82 -2.17 -25.54
C THR A 8 39.46 -2.80 -25.81
N ALA A 9 39.35 -3.65 -26.84
CA ALA A 9 38.11 -4.38 -27.12
C ALA A 9 37.71 -5.33 -25.99
N ILE A 10 38.66 -6.08 -25.42
CA ILE A 10 38.42 -6.96 -24.28
C ILE A 10 37.96 -6.15 -23.07
N LEU A 11 38.61 -5.02 -22.77
CA LEU A 11 38.25 -4.18 -21.63
C LEU A 11 36.81 -3.63 -21.78
N LEU A 12 36.46 -3.15 -22.99
CA LEU A 12 35.11 -2.64 -23.27
C LEU A 12 34.04 -3.73 -23.15
N ALA A 13 34.32 -4.94 -23.64
CA ALA A 13 33.41 -6.07 -23.49
C ALA A 13 33.19 -6.41 -22.01
N LEU A 14 34.25 -6.41 -21.21
CA LEU A 14 34.19 -6.72 -19.78
C LEU A 14 33.39 -5.66 -19.01
N TRP A 15 33.56 -4.37 -19.33
CA TRP A 15 32.75 -3.29 -18.78
C TRP A 15 31.28 -3.39 -19.19
N ALA A 16 30.98 -3.72 -20.45
CA ALA A 16 29.62 -3.90 -20.93
C ALA A 16 28.90 -5.04 -20.19
N VAL A 17 29.58 -6.17 -19.96
CA VAL A 17 29.07 -7.29 -19.17
C VAL A 17 28.85 -6.87 -17.72
N LEU A 18 29.82 -6.19 -17.09
CA LEU A 18 29.68 -5.73 -15.71
C LEU A 18 28.49 -4.79 -15.53
N ILE A 19 28.32 -3.82 -16.43
CA ILE A 19 27.17 -2.90 -16.43
C ILE A 19 25.87 -3.67 -16.65
N GLY A 20 25.86 -4.66 -17.55
CA GLY A 20 24.72 -5.55 -17.78
C GLY A 20 24.30 -6.29 -16.52
N VAL A 21 25.25 -6.92 -15.82
CA VAL A 21 25.02 -7.64 -14.57
C VAL A 21 24.52 -6.70 -13.47
N VAL A 22 25.14 -5.52 -13.32
CA VAL A 22 24.71 -4.53 -12.32
C VAL A 22 23.30 -4.02 -12.62
N ARG A 23 22.94 -3.77 -13.88
CA ARG A 23 21.58 -3.33 -14.23
C ARG A 23 20.53 -4.42 -14.03
N LEU A 24 20.86 -5.67 -14.35
CA LEU A 24 19.99 -6.81 -14.08
C LEU A 24 19.81 -7.00 -12.57
N GLY A 25 20.91 -6.93 -11.80
CA GLY A 25 20.87 -7.04 -10.33
C GLY A 25 20.15 -5.88 -9.63
N ALA A 26 20.33 -4.65 -10.12
CA ALA A 26 19.66 -3.46 -9.59
C ALA A 26 18.15 -3.45 -9.92
N GLY A 27 17.76 -3.99 -11.08
CA GLY A 27 16.34 -4.16 -11.44
C GLY A 27 15.62 -5.23 -10.63
N MET A 28 16.35 -6.14 -9.97
CA MET A 28 15.77 -7.26 -9.21
C MET A 28 15.51 -6.96 -7.75
N ARG A 29 15.95 -5.81 -7.20
CA ARG A 29 15.60 -5.46 -5.81
C ARG A 29 14.16 -4.94 -5.80
N PRO A 30 13.19 -5.68 -5.23
CA PRO A 30 11.84 -5.16 -5.10
C PRO A 30 11.89 -3.88 -4.27
N SER A 31 11.17 -2.84 -4.71
CA SER A 31 11.01 -1.65 -3.89
C SER A 31 10.38 -2.05 -2.55
N ARG A 32 10.71 -1.33 -1.47
CA ARG A 32 10.07 -1.59 -0.16
C ARG A 32 8.55 -1.51 -0.25
N PHE A 33 8.04 -0.62 -1.10
CA PHE A 33 6.61 -0.56 -1.42
C PHE A 33 6.09 -1.83 -2.10
N ALA A 34 6.81 -2.40 -3.07
CA ALA A 34 6.42 -3.66 -3.70
C ALA A 34 6.38 -4.82 -2.70
N ALA A 35 7.32 -4.86 -1.76
CA ALA A 35 7.36 -5.83 -0.67
C ALA A 35 6.23 -5.67 0.35
N MET A 36 5.38 -4.64 0.27
CA MET A 36 4.13 -4.59 1.05
C MET A 36 3.01 -5.43 0.44
N PHE A 37 3.16 -5.87 -0.81
CA PHE A 37 2.19 -6.68 -1.54
C PHE A 37 2.67 -8.12 -1.71
N THR A 38 3.44 -8.62 -0.74
CA THR A 38 3.95 -9.99 -0.67
C THR A 38 3.35 -10.73 0.52
N LEU A 39 3.46 -12.05 0.47
CA LEU A 39 3.18 -12.93 1.62
C LEU A 39 4.32 -12.83 2.65
N PRO A 40 4.14 -13.36 3.88
CA PRO A 40 5.17 -13.31 4.93
C PRO A 40 6.50 -13.97 4.54
N ASP A 41 6.48 -14.94 3.64
CA ASP A 41 7.66 -15.61 3.09
C ASP A 41 8.37 -14.78 1.98
N GLY A 42 7.83 -13.60 1.64
CA GLY A 42 8.33 -12.73 0.58
C GLY A 42 7.87 -13.12 -0.82
N SER A 43 7.10 -14.20 -0.97
CA SER A 43 6.54 -14.59 -2.26
C SER A 43 5.47 -13.61 -2.74
N ALA A 44 5.29 -13.53 -4.05
CA ALA A 44 4.31 -12.63 -4.65
C ALA A 44 2.89 -13.03 -4.27
N CYS A 45 2.08 -12.05 -3.86
CA CYS A 45 0.69 -12.31 -3.54
C CYS A 45 -0.12 -12.56 -4.83
N PRO A 46 -0.85 -13.69 -4.94
CA PRO A 46 -1.62 -14.01 -6.15
C PRO A 46 -2.80 -13.04 -6.34
N VAL A 47 -3.34 -12.55 -5.23
CA VAL A 47 -4.37 -11.52 -5.15
C VAL A 47 -3.77 -10.29 -4.45
N LEU A 48 -4.35 -9.10 -4.63
CA LEU A 48 -3.91 -7.90 -3.93
C LEU A 48 -4.07 -8.06 -2.42
N CYS A 49 -2.95 -8.26 -1.73
CA CYS A 49 -2.88 -8.28 -0.28
C CYS A 49 -1.97 -7.17 0.25
N ILE A 50 -2.13 -6.84 1.53
CA ILE A 50 -1.28 -5.90 2.25
C ILE A 50 -0.59 -6.66 3.37
N LEU A 51 0.73 -6.76 3.32
CA LEU A 51 1.56 -7.46 4.30
C LEU A 51 1.08 -8.90 4.54
N GLY A 52 0.67 -9.59 3.47
CA GLY A 52 0.09 -10.93 3.52
C GLY A 52 -1.39 -11.02 3.89
N VAL A 53 -2.05 -9.90 4.23
CA VAL A 53 -3.47 -9.87 4.61
C VAL A 53 -4.35 -9.63 3.38
N MET A 54 -5.23 -10.59 3.08
CA MET A 54 -6.17 -10.60 1.96
C MET A 54 -7.59 -10.29 2.45
N PRO A 55 -8.20 -9.17 2.00
CA PRO A 55 -9.58 -8.86 2.37
C PRO A 55 -10.58 -9.92 1.92
N GLY A 56 -11.52 -10.27 2.81
CA GLY A 56 -12.53 -11.33 2.61
C GLY A 56 -11.99 -12.75 2.72
N GLU A 57 -10.66 -12.95 2.74
CA GLU A 57 -10.04 -14.27 2.78
C GLU A 57 -9.34 -14.54 4.12
N THR A 58 -8.54 -13.60 4.61
CA THR A 58 -7.77 -13.77 5.84
C THR A 58 -8.68 -13.70 7.07
N PRO A 59 -8.73 -14.75 7.92
CA PRO A 59 -9.45 -14.67 9.19
C PRO A 59 -8.83 -13.61 10.09
N PHE A 60 -9.64 -12.84 10.80
CA PHE A 60 -9.19 -11.65 11.52
C PHE A 60 -8.17 -11.98 12.62
N GLU A 61 -8.36 -13.10 13.31
CA GLU A 61 -7.46 -13.63 14.34
C GLU A 61 -6.05 -13.98 13.81
N TRP A 62 -5.90 -14.19 12.49
CA TRP A 62 -4.61 -14.53 11.85
C TRP A 62 -3.78 -13.30 11.47
N ILE A 63 -4.38 -12.11 11.47
CA ILE A 63 -3.72 -10.88 11.02
C ILE A 63 -2.50 -10.57 11.89
N ILE A 64 -2.60 -10.65 13.22
CA ILE A 64 -1.46 -10.37 14.11
C ILE A 64 -0.30 -11.34 13.89
N PRO A 65 -0.52 -12.68 13.86
CA PRO A 65 0.52 -13.64 13.48
C PRO A 65 1.19 -13.33 12.12
N ILE A 66 0.39 -13.02 11.09
CA ILE A 66 0.88 -12.67 9.75
C ILE A 66 1.78 -11.43 9.81
N LEU A 67 1.32 -10.36 10.48
CA LEU A 67 2.09 -9.13 10.64
C LEU A 67 3.38 -9.36 11.44
N ARG A 68 3.38 -10.23 12.45
CA ARG A 68 4.61 -10.53 13.21
C ARG A 68 5.65 -11.29 12.37
N GLN A 69 5.22 -12.08 11.40
CA GLN A 69 6.12 -12.83 10.52
C GLN A 69 6.60 -12.00 9.33
N HIS A 70 5.84 -10.98 8.92
CA HIS A 70 6.16 -10.20 7.74
C HIS A 70 7.37 -9.27 7.99
N PRO A 71 8.43 -9.30 7.15
CA PRO A 71 9.68 -8.56 7.40
C PRO A 71 9.50 -7.04 7.56
N LEU A 72 8.57 -6.44 6.81
CA LEU A 72 8.31 -4.99 6.85
C LEU A 72 7.57 -4.51 8.11
N SER A 73 6.95 -5.40 8.86
CA SER A 73 6.25 -5.07 10.12
C SER A 73 7.06 -5.41 11.36
N ALA A 74 8.32 -5.84 11.19
CA ALA A 74 9.27 -5.98 12.28
C ALA A 74 9.43 -4.64 13.02
N GLY A 75 9.19 -4.66 14.34
CA GLY A 75 9.26 -3.46 15.18
C GLY A 75 8.04 -2.54 15.14
N THR A 76 6.95 -2.94 14.48
CA THR A 76 5.67 -2.20 14.56
C THR A 76 4.97 -2.47 15.90
N ASN A 77 4.31 -1.43 16.44
CA ASN A 77 3.44 -1.59 17.59
C ASN A 77 2.06 -2.01 17.10
N ILE A 78 1.63 -3.21 17.46
CA ILE A 78 0.34 -3.78 17.03
C ILE A 78 -0.67 -3.65 18.18
N HIS A 79 -1.79 -3.01 17.90
CA HIS A 79 -2.91 -2.82 18.80
C HIS A 79 -4.18 -3.40 18.19
N GLU A 80 -4.94 -4.16 18.98
CA GLU A 80 -6.25 -4.64 18.61
C GLU A 80 -7.30 -3.98 19.50
N GLN A 81 -8.32 -3.40 18.89
CA GLN A 81 -9.40 -2.74 19.62
C GLN A 81 -10.70 -2.77 18.83
N TYR A 82 -11.75 -3.36 19.40
CA TYR A 82 -13.12 -3.37 18.85
C TYR A 82 -13.22 -3.87 17.40
N GLY A 83 -12.56 -4.99 17.06
CA GLY A 83 -12.58 -5.53 15.69
C GLY A 83 -11.76 -4.70 14.69
N ILE A 84 -10.83 -3.89 15.19
CA ILE A 84 -9.84 -3.16 14.39
C ILE A 84 -8.45 -3.57 14.87
N ILE A 85 -7.60 -3.96 13.94
CA ILE A 85 -6.17 -4.16 14.18
C ILE A 85 -5.43 -2.99 13.55
N ARG A 86 -4.48 -2.44 14.29
CA ARG A 86 -3.63 -1.34 13.84
C ARG A 86 -2.18 -1.70 14.12
N ALA A 87 -1.31 -1.49 13.14
CA ALA A 87 0.12 -1.62 13.32
C ALA A 87 0.82 -0.32 12.91
N ASP A 88 1.40 0.36 13.87
CA ASP A 88 2.09 1.64 13.64
C ASP A 88 3.60 1.41 13.55
N GLY A 89 4.15 1.71 12.37
CA GLY A 89 5.58 1.64 12.09
C GLY A 89 6.17 3.02 11.79
N PRO A 90 7.50 3.10 11.63
CA PRO A 90 8.17 4.36 11.32
C PRO A 90 7.80 4.90 9.93
N GLN A 91 7.57 4.03 8.94
CA GLN A 91 7.33 4.42 7.55
C GLN A 91 5.86 4.32 7.10
N PHE A 92 5.04 3.58 7.84
CA PHE A 92 3.64 3.35 7.49
C PHE A 92 2.81 3.03 8.73
N SER A 93 1.50 3.24 8.61
CA SER A 93 0.49 2.73 9.53
C SER A 93 -0.41 1.77 8.78
N PHE A 94 -0.52 0.54 9.27
CA PHE A 94 -1.43 -0.47 8.77
C PHE A 94 -2.69 -0.48 9.63
N SER A 95 -3.85 -0.66 9.00
CA SER A 95 -5.08 -0.98 9.72
C SER A 95 -5.90 -2.04 9.00
N ALA A 96 -6.56 -2.89 9.77
CA ALA A 96 -7.53 -3.87 9.30
C ALA A 96 -8.82 -3.77 10.11
N LEU A 97 -9.95 -3.94 9.44
CA LEU A 97 -11.29 -3.98 10.02
C LEU A 97 -11.89 -5.36 9.84
N MET A 98 -12.48 -5.91 10.89
CA MET A 98 -13.21 -7.18 10.86
C MET A 98 -14.55 -7.02 10.14
N ASP A 99 -14.90 -7.98 9.29
CA ASP A 99 -16.25 -8.09 8.73
C ASP A 99 -17.20 -8.90 9.64
N LYS A 100 -18.43 -9.09 9.18
CA LYS A 100 -19.44 -9.88 9.89
C LYS A 100 -19.10 -11.37 10.03
N ASP A 101 -18.21 -11.89 9.19
CA ASP A 101 -17.84 -13.30 9.10
C ASP A 101 -16.53 -13.59 9.87
N GLY A 102 -16.02 -12.61 10.63
CA GLY A 102 -14.79 -12.75 11.41
C GLY A 102 -13.52 -12.71 10.54
N ARG A 103 -13.59 -12.15 9.33
CA ARG A 103 -12.47 -12.02 8.39
C ARG A 103 -12.04 -10.56 8.23
N ALA A 104 -10.94 -10.33 7.55
CA ALA A 104 -10.49 -8.98 7.19
C ALA A 104 -11.44 -8.36 6.15
N GLY A 105 -12.41 -7.52 6.55
CA GLY A 105 -13.33 -6.85 5.62
C GLY A 105 -12.70 -5.65 4.89
N ALA A 106 -11.78 -4.97 5.54
CA ALA A 106 -11.00 -3.90 4.93
C ALA A 106 -9.59 -3.89 5.49
N VAL A 107 -8.62 -3.58 4.64
CA VAL A 107 -7.22 -3.37 5.03
C VAL A 107 -6.70 -2.10 4.37
N SER A 108 -5.84 -1.37 5.06
CA SER A 108 -5.24 -0.16 4.50
C SER A 108 -3.85 0.13 5.03
N LEU A 109 -3.11 0.87 4.22
CA LEU A 109 -1.81 1.47 4.53
C LEU A 109 -1.93 2.98 4.40
N SER A 110 -1.44 3.68 5.41
CA SER A 110 -1.18 5.11 5.38
C SER A 110 0.32 5.37 5.47
N PHE A 111 0.81 6.32 4.67
CA PHE A 111 2.23 6.72 4.64
C PHE A 111 2.46 8.09 5.30
N GLU A 112 1.50 8.55 6.10
CA GLU A 112 1.57 9.85 6.74
C GLU A 112 2.60 9.82 7.88
N SER A 113 3.72 10.51 7.68
CA SER A 113 4.78 10.64 8.70
C SER A 113 4.28 11.50 9.85
N THR A 114 4.06 10.89 11.02
CA THR A 114 3.71 11.60 12.26
C THR A 114 4.87 12.41 12.83
N SER A 115 6.12 12.16 12.40
CA SER A 115 7.32 12.76 12.97
C SER A 115 8.02 13.79 12.07
N GLY A 116 7.51 14.06 10.86
CA GLY A 116 8.04 15.10 9.97
C GLY A 116 9.43 14.84 9.35
N VAL A 117 10.12 13.79 9.79
CA VAL A 117 11.48 13.41 9.35
C VAL A 117 11.52 11.89 9.09
N VAL A 118 10.62 11.39 8.25
CA VAL A 118 10.70 10.02 7.76
C VAL A 118 10.99 10.07 6.29
N GLU A 119 12.05 9.38 5.88
CA GLU A 119 12.33 9.19 4.47
C GLU A 119 11.14 8.48 3.82
N PRO A 120 10.55 9.10 2.79
CA PRO A 120 9.41 8.57 2.08
C PRO A 120 9.75 7.19 1.55
N MET A 121 8.82 6.25 1.67
CA MET A 121 9.12 4.89 1.23
C MET A 121 9.33 4.85 -0.30
N ASP A 122 10.50 4.37 -0.71
CA ASP A 122 10.87 4.28 -2.12
C ASP A 122 9.87 3.43 -2.91
N GLY A 123 9.44 3.98 -4.05
CA GLY A 123 8.52 3.31 -4.97
C GLY A 123 7.03 3.44 -4.64
N ALA A 124 6.66 4.09 -3.54
CA ALA A 124 5.25 4.37 -3.19
C ALA A 124 4.66 5.51 -4.06
N SER A 125 4.55 5.28 -5.36
CA SER A 125 4.07 6.27 -6.33
C SER A 125 2.76 5.87 -6.99
N VAL A 126 2.01 6.88 -7.44
CA VAL A 126 0.78 6.69 -8.22
C VAL A 126 1.08 5.87 -9.48
N GLY A 127 2.19 6.16 -10.16
CA GLY A 127 2.59 5.47 -11.38
C GLY A 127 2.84 3.98 -11.16
N PHE A 128 3.45 3.60 -10.04
CA PHE A 128 3.64 2.19 -9.70
C PHE A 128 2.29 1.47 -9.54
N MET A 129 1.36 2.07 -8.79
CA MET A 129 0.06 1.43 -8.56
C MET A 129 -0.82 1.41 -9.80
N VAL A 130 -0.80 2.46 -10.63
CA VAL A 130 -1.51 2.47 -11.92
C VAL A 130 -0.91 1.44 -12.87
N ALA A 131 0.41 1.26 -12.90
CA ALA A 131 1.04 0.21 -13.70
C ALA A 131 0.62 -1.20 -13.24
N LYS A 132 0.47 -1.42 -11.92
CA LYS A 132 0.06 -2.70 -11.35
C LYS A 132 -1.45 -2.96 -11.49
N LEU A 133 -2.27 -1.93 -11.32
CA LEU A 133 -3.73 -2.07 -11.24
C LEU A 133 -4.42 -1.79 -12.58
N GLY A 134 -3.79 -1.06 -13.48
CA GLY A 134 -4.42 -0.49 -14.67
C GLY A 134 -5.01 0.90 -14.40
N SER A 135 -5.86 1.38 -15.29
CA SER A 135 -6.50 2.69 -15.16
C SER A 135 -7.63 2.67 -14.13
N PRO A 136 -7.75 3.71 -13.26
CA PRO A 136 -8.87 3.81 -12.34
C PRO A 136 -10.17 4.11 -13.08
N GLN A 137 -11.29 3.61 -12.58
CA GLN A 137 -12.61 3.88 -13.13
C GLN A 137 -13.12 5.27 -12.72
N ARG A 138 -12.66 5.80 -11.58
CA ARG A 138 -13.06 7.12 -11.10
C ARG A 138 -11.90 7.85 -10.44
N LEU A 139 -11.85 9.16 -10.66
CA LEU A 139 -10.94 10.08 -10.00
C LEU A 139 -11.76 11.10 -9.20
N GLN A 140 -11.33 11.40 -7.97
CA GLN A 140 -11.90 12.47 -7.17
C GLN A 140 -10.81 13.41 -6.67
N LEU A 141 -10.95 14.68 -7.03
CA LEU A 141 -10.10 15.76 -6.52
C LEU A 141 -10.75 16.34 -5.27
N THR A 142 -10.03 16.37 -4.15
CA THR A 142 -10.52 17.02 -2.93
C THR A 142 -9.78 18.34 -2.75
N ARG A 143 -10.53 19.46 -2.79
CA ARG A 143 -10.00 20.83 -2.78
C ARG A 143 -10.11 21.50 -1.40
N ARG A 144 -9.88 20.75 -0.32
CA ARG A 144 -9.92 21.29 1.06
C ARG A 144 -8.49 21.32 1.63
N ARG A 145 -7.79 22.43 1.41
CA ARG A 145 -6.43 22.78 1.91
C ARG A 145 -5.24 21.93 1.42
N SER A 146 -5.39 20.62 1.24
CA SER A 146 -4.40 19.77 0.58
C SER A 146 -4.95 19.29 -0.76
N GLN A 147 -4.17 19.43 -1.83
CA GLN A 147 -4.53 18.92 -3.15
C GLN A 147 -4.39 17.40 -3.14
N THR A 148 -5.43 16.70 -2.71
CA THR A 148 -5.47 15.24 -2.70
C THR A 148 -6.25 14.71 -3.90
N VAL A 149 -5.71 13.70 -4.56
CA VAL A 149 -6.41 12.92 -5.58
C VAL A 149 -6.67 11.54 -5.05
N ARG A 150 -7.92 11.11 -5.18
CA ARG A 150 -8.33 9.73 -4.93
C ARG A 150 -8.59 9.02 -6.24
N LEU A 151 -7.99 7.84 -6.39
CA LEU A 151 -8.16 6.94 -7.52
C LEU A 151 -8.97 5.75 -7.03
N PHE A 152 -10.11 5.47 -7.67
CA PHE A 152 -11.01 4.40 -7.27
C PHE A 152 -10.99 3.26 -8.29
N TYR A 153 -10.87 2.04 -7.78
CA TYR A 153 -11.02 0.81 -8.54
C TYR A 153 -12.16 -0.04 -7.95
N PRO A 154 -13.43 0.35 -8.16
CA PRO A 154 -14.58 -0.28 -7.52
C PRO A 154 -14.71 -1.76 -7.87
N SER A 155 -14.37 -2.16 -9.10
CA SER A 155 -14.41 -3.57 -9.52
C SER A 155 -13.43 -4.47 -8.76
N ARG A 156 -12.50 -3.88 -8.00
CA ARG A 156 -11.51 -4.58 -7.18
C ARG A 156 -11.56 -4.17 -5.70
N GLY A 157 -12.50 -3.28 -5.32
CA GLY A 157 -12.57 -2.74 -3.96
C GLY A 157 -11.35 -1.92 -3.52
N ILE A 158 -10.63 -1.27 -4.44
CA ILE A 158 -9.38 -0.56 -4.12
C ILE A 158 -9.58 0.96 -4.17
N VAL A 159 -8.96 1.66 -3.22
CA VAL A 159 -8.81 3.12 -3.26
C VAL A 159 -7.37 3.50 -2.99
N LEU A 160 -6.87 4.43 -3.79
CA LEU A 160 -5.57 5.07 -3.60
C LEU A 160 -5.80 6.54 -3.31
N SER A 161 -5.02 7.12 -2.40
CA SER A 161 -4.93 8.58 -2.24
C SER A 161 -3.49 9.03 -2.47
N SER A 162 -3.35 10.15 -3.15
CA SER A 162 -2.06 10.81 -3.38
C SER A 162 -2.17 12.28 -3.03
N ASN A 163 -1.12 12.80 -2.42
CA ASN A 163 -0.93 14.25 -2.35
C ASN A 163 -0.32 14.70 -3.68
N LEU A 164 -0.91 15.70 -4.31
CA LEU A 164 -0.36 16.26 -5.53
C LEU A 164 0.83 17.16 -5.20
N SER A 165 1.94 16.94 -5.91
CA SER A 165 3.08 17.86 -5.90
C SER A 165 2.82 19.12 -6.73
N THR A 166 1.91 19.04 -7.71
CA THR A 166 1.57 20.12 -8.65
C THR A 166 0.06 20.19 -8.89
N THR A 167 -0.42 21.07 -9.76
CA THR A 167 -1.85 21.11 -10.14
C THR A 167 -2.31 19.91 -10.98
N ARG A 168 -1.39 19.03 -11.40
CA ARG A 168 -1.67 17.86 -12.23
C ARG A 168 -1.14 16.60 -11.54
N LEU A 169 -1.88 15.50 -11.69
CA LEU A 169 -1.45 14.18 -11.25
C LEU A 169 -0.27 13.71 -12.11
N GLN A 170 0.84 13.36 -11.46
CA GLN A 170 2.05 12.84 -12.09
C GLN A 170 2.30 11.41 -11.63
N SER A 171 2.93 10.59 -12.47
CA SER A 171 3.30 9.20 -12.12
C SER A 171 4.24 9.12 -10.91
N ARG A 172 5.00 10.19 -10.65
CA ARG A 172 5.90 10.33 -9.50
C ARG A 172 5.23 10.88 -8.23
N ASP A 173 3.95 11.27 -8.30
CA ASP A 173 3.24 11.72 -7.10
C ASP A 173 3.16 10.58 -6.09
N ARG A 174 3.34 10.93 -4.81
CA ARG A 174 3.47 9.97 -3.73
C ARG A 174 2.11 9.57 -3.20
N LEU A 175 1.94 8.27 -3.01
CA LEU A 175 0.78 7.73 -2.32
C LEU A 175 0.83 8.13 -0.86
N SER A 176 -0.28 8.67 -0.38
CA SER A 176 -0.52 8.88 1.05
C SER A 176 -1.35 7.75 1.65
N PHE A 177 -2.13 7.05 0.84
CA PHE A 177 -3.01 5.97 1.30
C PHE A 177 -3.23 4.90 0.22
N VAL A 178 -3.32 3.65 0.63
CA VAL A 178 -3.78 2.50 -0.17
C VAL A 178 -4.75 1.70 0.70
N GLY A 179 -5.96 1.45 0.20
CA GLY A 179 -6.97 0.67 0.90
C GLY A 179 -7.61 -0.36 -0.02
N PHE A 180 -7.87 -1.54 0.53
CA PHE A 180 -8.62 -2.62 -0.09
C PHE A 180 -9.82 -2.97 0.81
N SER A 181 -11.00 -3.20 0.23
CA SER A 181 -12.17 -3.62 0.99
C SER A 181 -13.10 -4.49 0.17
N THR A 182 -13.67 -5.50 0.83
CA THR A 182 -14.79 -6.31 0.34
C THR A 182 -16.14 -5.80 0.84
N LEU A 183 -16.16 -4.79 1.70
CA LEU A 183 -17.38 -4.26 2.31
C LEU A 183 -18.14 -3.37 1.32
N PRO A 184 -19.42 -3.66 1.01
CA PRO A 184 -20.20 -2.89 0.02
C PRO A 184 -20.31 -1.41 0.37
N VAL A 185 -20.50 -1.11 1.65
CA VAL A 185 -20.59 0.27 2.17
C VAL A 185 -19.34 1.08 1.81
N PHE A 186 -18.17 0.44 1.81
CA PHE A 186 -16.92 1.13 1.55
C PHE A 186 -16.81 1.48 0.07
N VAL A 187 -17.16 0.56 -0.85
CA VAL A 187 -17.09 0.76 -2.30
C VAL A 187 -17.72 2.09 -2.74
N ASP A 188 -18.83 2.49 -2.12
CA ASP A 188 -19.57 3.70 -2.48
C ASP A 188 -19.26 4.93 -1.60
N THR A 189 -18.85 4.73 -0.34
CA THR A 189 -18.76 5.82 0.66
C THR A 189 -17.35 6.16 1.16
N TRP A 190 -16.28 5.68 0.51
CA TRP A 190 -14.87 6.07 0.76
C TRP A 190 -14.59 7.58 0.90
N ARG A 191 -15.58 8.46 0.69
CA ARG A 191 -15.64 9.83 1.20
C ARG A 191 -15.33 9.95 2.71
N GLY A 192 -15.73 8.99 3.55
CA GLY A 192 -15.70 9.13 5.02
C GLY A 192 -14.52 8.49 5.75
N ILE A 193 -13.82 7.52 5.14
CA ILE A 193 -12.94 6.62 5.88
C ILE A 193 -11.48 6.92 5.54
N MET A 194 -11.06 8.15 5.85
CA MET A 194 -9.72 8.28 6.38
C MET A 194 -9.82 7.76 7.82
N LEU A 195 -9.41 6.52 8.06
CA LEU A 195 -8.92 6.12 9.38
C LEU A 195 -7.59 6.86 9.62
N SER A 196 -7.60 8.20 9.54
CA SER A 196 -6.46 8.97 9.98
C SER A 196 -6.30 8.70 11.47
N THR A 197 -5.06 8.76 11.93
CA THR A 197 -4.70 8.65 13.36
C THR A 197 -5.54 9.58 14.25
N ALA A 198 -6.03 10.71 13.69
CA ALA A 198 -6.87 11.69 14.36
C ALA A 198 -8.40 11.43 14.27
N GLY A 199 -8.84 10.48 13.45
CA GLY A 199 -10.26 10.26 13.11
C GLY A 199 -11.03 9.29 14.00
N TRP A 200 -10.41 8.70 15.03
CA TRP A 200 -11.02 7.68 15.91
C TRP A 200 -12.34 8.14 16.56
N GLN A 201 -12.54 9.44 16.75
CA GLN A 201 -13.80 9.99 17.27
C GLN A 201 -14.99 9.83 16.32
N GLY A 202 -14.79 9.84 15.00
CA GLY A 202 -15.87 9.67 14.03
C GLY A 202 -16.40 8.23 13.93
N TYR A 203 -15.60 7.23 14.31
CA TYR A 203 -15.99 5.81 14.24
C TYR A 203 -16.94 5.40 15.38
N ARG A 204 -16.90 6.11 16.53
CA ARG A 204 -17.88 5.90 17.61
C ARG A 204 -19.31 6.16 17.14
N ASP A 205 -19.51 7.14 16.26
CA ASP A 205 -20.83 7.52 15.75
C ASP A 205 -21.33 6.63 14.59
N LEU A 206 -20.46 5.82 13.99
CA LEU A 206 -20.82 4.83 12.97
C LEU A 206 -21.19 3.45 13.54
N ARG A 207 -21.00 3.23 14.86
CA ARG A 207 -21.41 1.99 15.56
C ARG A 207 -22.86 1.59 15.31
N PRO A 208 -23.87 2.48 15.41
CA PRO A 208 -25.25 2.06 15.17
C PRO A 208 -25.44 1.58 13.74
N LEU A 209 -24.78 2.17 12.73
CA LEU A 209 -24.99 1.79 11.33
C LEU A 209 -24.41 0.42 10.94
N VAL A 210 -23.32 -0.01 11.58
CA VAL A 210 -22.72 -1.33 11.30
C VAL A 210 -23.42 -2.45 12.07
N MET A 211 -23.94 -2.16 13.27
CA MET A 211 -24.70 -3.15 14.06
C MET A 211 -26.20 -3.20 13.72
N THR A 212 -26.79 -2.14 13.16
CA THR A 212 -28.21 -2.15 12.72
C THR A 212 -28.40 -2.56 11.27
N ALA A 213 -27.32 -2.65 10.47
CA ALA A 213 -27.34 -3.31 9.18
C ALA A 213 -27.36 -4.85 9.32
N GLY A 214 -28.18 -5.37 10.25
CA GLY A 214 -28.79 -6.67 10.08
C GLY A 214 -29.73 -6.59 8.89
N TYR A 215 -29.19 -6.83 7.71
CA TYR A 215 -30.02 -7.14 6.55
C TYR A 215 -30.80 -8.42 6.86
N PRO A 216 -32.14 -8.42 6.75
CA PRO A 216 -32.95 -9.63 6.89
C PRO A 216 -32.57 -10.69 5.86
#